data_AF-A0A7J6NKA7-F1
#
_entry.id   AF-A0A7J6NKA7-F1
#
_cell.length_a   1.000
_cell.length_b   1.000
_cell.length_c   1.000
_cell.angle_alpha   90.00
_cell.angle_beta   90.00
_cell.angle_gamma   90.00
#
_symmetry.space_group_name_H-M   'P 1'
#
loop_
_entity.id
_entity.type
_entity.pdbx_description
1 polymer ?
#
loop_
_entity_poly.entity_id
_entity_poly.type
_entity_poly.pdbx_seq_one_letter_code
_entity_poly.pdbx_strand_id
1 'polypeptide(L)'
;MTSPSSEPLCIHYLRTFDESGREVNIDPRVVLLRVYARVSRLNVVFVGSSQPNPIALAGLAMPGAFLDDMADPVGSEGLLQAMRARFGKMKEDRAYHESPELLDEKENGILESENGMVPITWIKETIEDAIEFCTWVYPSCYKEFTTPTMRRSIPFPVNYIYLRSHRAEIAHKWKQSTNEEGDSSANGRRIVKRVVLGFSLSK
;
A
#
# COMPACT_ATOMS: atom_id res chain seq x y z
N MET A 1 4.35 -31.99 15.55
CA MET A 1 3.70 -30.67 15.61
C MET A 1 4.75 -29.67 15.14
N THR A 2 4.68 -29.25 13.88
CA THR A 2 5.56 -28.23 13.31
C THR A 2 5.16 -26.87 13.85
N SER A 3 6.14 -26.13 14.39
CA SER A 3 6.01 -24.73 14.80
C SER A 3 5.34 -23.92 13.68
N PRO A 4 4.43 -22.97 13.99
CA PRO A 4 3.93 -22.03 12.98
C PRO A 4 5.15 -21.38 12.31
N SER A 5 5.23 -21.46 10.98
CA SER A 5 6.47 -21.17 10.25
C SER A 5 7.11 -19.86 10.72
N SER A 6 8.29 -19.98 11.31
CA SER A 6 9.13 -18.86 11.77
C SER A 6 9.70 -18.04 10.61
N GLU A 7 9.32 -18.37 9.37
CA GLU A 7 9.86 -17.76 8.17
C GLU A 7 9.21 -16.39 7.92
N PRO A 8 10.03 -15.36 7.69
CA PRO A 8 9.52 -14.01 7.47
C PRO A 8 8.67 -13.95 6.20
N LEU A 9 7.53 -13.26 6.27
CA LEU A 9 6.78 -12.93 5.06
C LEU A 9 7.59 -11.92 4.23
N CYS A 10 8.00 -12.28 3.02
CA CYS A 10 8.79 -11.42 2.15
C CYS A 10 7.90 -10.62 1.20
N ILE A 11 7.75 -9.31 1.43
CA ILE A 11 6.95 -8.41 0.58
C ILE A 11 7.87 -7.63 -0.36
N HIS A 12 7.68 -7.83 -1.66
CA HIS A 12 8.34 -7.03 -2.69
C HIS A 12 7.58 -5.73 -2.92
N TYR A 13 8.30 -4.62 -3.02
CA TYR A 13 7.71 -3.30 -3.27
C TYR A 13 8.60 -2.45 -4.17
N LEU A 14 8.02 -1.43 -4.81
CA LEU A 14 8.79 -0.46 -5.58
C LEU A 14 9.53 0.45 -4.61
N ARG A 15 10.85 0.29 -4.56
CA ARG A 15 11.71 1.13 -3.73
C ARG A 15 11.92 2.47 -4.42
N THR A 16 11.61 3.57 -3.74
CA THR A 16 11.83 4.90 -4.31
C THR A 16 12.69 5.81 -3.45
N PHE A 17 13.34 6.80 -4.08
CA PHE A 17 14.35 7.66 -3.44
C PHE A 17 14.14 9.15 -3.72
N ASP A 18 14.28 9.96 -2.68
CA ASP A 18 14.28 11.43 -2.79
C ASP A 18 15.61 11.97 -3.36
N GLU A 19 15.73 13.30 -3.41
CA GLU A 19 16.92 13.95 -3.97
C GLU A 19 18.19 13.71 -3.16
N SER A 20 18.04 13.47 -1.86
CA SER A 20 19.12 13.17 -0.93
C SER A 20 19.52 11.69 -0.91
N GLY A 21 18.84 10.85 -1.69
CA GLY A 21 19.07 9.41 -1.71
C GLY A 21 18.41 8.66 -0.55
N ARG A 22 17.51 9.32 0.20
CA ARG A 22 16.72 8.65 1.25
C ARG A 22 15.55 7.92 0.61
N GLU A 23 15.29 6.73 1.13
CA GLU A 23 14.13 5.95 0.72
C GLU A 23 12.83 6.68 1.11
N VAL A 24 11.94 6.83 0.14
CA VAL A 24 10.59 7.34 0.31
C VAL A 24 9.61 6.29 -0.20
N ASN A 25 8.40 6.23 0.37
CA ASN A 25 7.37 5.32 -0.09
C ASN A 25 6.27 6.15 -0.75
N ILE A 26 6.22 6.14 -2.09
CA ILE A 26 5.15 6.80 -2.86
C ILE A 26 3.87 5.98 -2.84
N ASP A 27 4.00 4.65 -2.79
CA ASP A 27 2.86 3.75 -2.80
C ASP A 27 2.23 3.66 -1.39
N PRO A 28 0.99 4.14 -1.21
CA PRO A 28 0.33 4.14 0.10
C PRO A 28 0.07 2.71 0.62
N ARG A 29 -0.07 1.71 -0.27
CA ARG A 29 -0.25 0.30 0.12
C ARG A 29 0.97 -0.22 0.87
N VAL A 30 2.18 0.19 0.45
CA VAL A 30 3.43 -0.21 1.11
C VAL A 30 3.52 0.39 2.51
N VAL A 31 3.12 1.66 2.66
CA VAL A 31 3.07 2.33 3.97
C VAL A 31 2.10 1.60 4.90
N LEU A 32 0.91 1.28 4.42
CA LEU A 32 -0.10 0.54 5.17
C LEU A 32 0.43 -0.82 5.63
N LEU A 33 1.02 -1.60 4.72
CA LEU A 33 1.59 -2.92 5.03
C LEU A 33 2.73 -2.83 6.06
N ARG A 34 3.61 -1.81 5.98
CA ARG A 34 4.69 -1.59 6.96
C ARG A 34 4.16 -1.23 8.33
N VAL A 35 3.18 -0.32 8.40
CA VAL A 35 2.54 0.05 9.66
C VAL A 35 1.84 -1.15 10.26
N TYR A 36 1.07 -1.89 9.46
CA TYR A 36 0.39 -3.09 9.92
C TYR A 36 1.38 -4.12 10.45
N ALA A 37 2.44 -4.44 9.71
CA ALA A 37 3.50 -5.37 10.15
C ALA A 37 4.10 -4.97 11.49
N ARG A 38 4.41 -3.66 11.65
CA ARG A 38 5.02 -3.12 12.85
C ARG A 38 4.10 -3.21 14.06
N VAL A 39 2.85 -2.80 13.89
CA VAL A 39 1.84 -2.80 14.96
C VAL A 39 1.47 -4.23 15.33
N SER A 40 1.25 -5.11 14.35
CA SER A 40 0.94 -6.54 14.57
C SER A 40 2.15 -7.40 14.95
N ARG A 41 3.37 -6.83 15.02
CA ARG A 41 4.63 -7.54 15.30
C ARG A 41 4.90 -8.73 14.40
N LEU A 42 4.34 -8.74 13.20
CA LEU A 42 4.60 -9.79 12.24
C LEU A 42 6.04 -9.68 11.76
N ASN A 43 6.71 -10.83 11.68
CA ASN A 43 8.01 -10.92 11.06
C ASN A 43 7.84 -10.79 9.53
N VAL A 44 8.01 -9.57 9.03
CA VAL A 44 7.85 -9.22 7.61
C VAL A 44 9.11 -8.55 7.11
N VAL A 45 9.65 -9.08 6.01
CA VAL A 45 10.82 -8.54 5.32
C VAL A 45 10.35 -7.79 4.08
N PHE A 46 10.72 -6.52 3.97
CA PHE A 46 10.41 -5.69 2.80
C PHE A 46 11.59 -5.69 1.82
N VAL A 47 11.40 -6.31 0.66
CA VAL A 47 12.42 -6.43 -0.38
C VAL A 47 12.19 -5.36 -1.44
N GLY A 48 13.06 -4.36 -1.47
CA GLY A 48 12.97 -3.25 -2.41
C GLY A 48 13.35 -3.67 -3.83
N SER A 49 12.50 -3.36 -4.80
CA SER A 49 12.73 -3.57 -6.23
C SER A 49 12.81 -2.22 -6.95
N SER A 50 13.64 -2.12 -7.98
CA SER A 50 13.68 -1.00 -8.93
C SER A 50 12.84 -1.26 -10.19
N GLN A 51 12.24 -2.44 -10.30
CA GLN A 51 11.37 -2.84 -11.39
C GLN A 51 9.91 -2.77 -10.94
N PRO A 52 9.07 -1.92 -11.54
CA PRO A 52 7.67 -1.73 -11.10
C PRO A 52 6.79 -2.95 -11.30
N ASN A 53 7.05 -3.73 -12.35
CA ASN A 53 6.40 -5.02 -12.64
C ASN A 53 7.50 -6.08 -12.71
N PRO A 54 8.01 -6.55 -11.57
CA PRO A 54 9.11 -7.50 -11.59
C PRO A 54 8.62 -8.83 -12.18
N ILE A 55 9.44 -9.43 -13.05
CA ILE A 55 9.20 -10.79 -13.60
C ILE A 55 8.99 -11.78 -12.45
N ALA A 56 9.69 -11.56 -11.34
CA ALA A 56 9.54 -12.33 -10.11
C ALA A 56 8.07 -12.44 -9.67
N LEU A 57 7.25 -11.39 -9.81
CA LEU A 57 5.83 -11.43 -9.42
C LEU A 57 4.90 -11.68 -10.61
N ALA A 58 5.35 -12.38 -11.66
CA ALA A 58 4.55 -12.72 -12.85
C ALA A 58 3.83 -11.51 -13.50
N GLY A 59 4.39 -10.31 -13.36
CA GLY A 59 3.77 -9.07 -13.88
C GLY A 59 2.68 -8.46 -12.99
N LEU A 60 2.44 -9.00 -11.80
CA LEU A 60 1.60 -8.40 -10.77
C LEU A 60 2.14 -7.01 -10.38
N ALA A 61 1.24 -6.04 -10.29
CA ALA A 61 1.56 -4.71 -9.77
C ALA A 61 1.99 -4.80 -8.31
N MET A 62 3.15 -4.22 -7.98
CA MET A 62 3.63 -4.16 -6.60
C MET A 62 2.74 -3.25 -5.72
N PRO A 63 2.73 -3.45 -4.38
CA PRO A 63 3.45 -4.49 -3.63
C PRO A 63 2.85 -5.89 -3.78
N GLY A 64 3.71 -6.91 -3.69
CA GLY A 64 3.31 -8.32 -3.82
C GLY A 64 4.26 -9.31 -3.15
N ALA A 65 3.80 -10.53 -2.90
CA ALA A 65 4.61 -11.64 -2.39
C ALA A 65 4.12 -13.00 -2.91
N PHE A 66 4.97 -14.01 -2.81
CA PHE A 66 4.54 -15.41 -2.84
C PHE A 66 4.22 -15.85 -1.42
N LEU A 67 3.10 -16.55 -1.27
CA LEU A 67 2.73 -17.19 -0.01
C LEU A 67 2.94 -18.70 -0.19
N ASP A 68 3.40 -19.38 0.86
CA ASP A 68 3.84 -20.79 0.81
C ASP A 68 2.78 -21.75 0.23
N ASP A 69 1.49 -21.43 0.40
CA ASP A 69 0.36 -22.25 -0.05
C ASP A 69 -0.32 -21.74 -1.34
N MET A 70 0.26 -20.72 -2.00
CA MET A 70 -0.31 -20.09 -3.19
C MET A 70 0.58 -20.31 -4.41
N ALA A 71 -0.02 -20.78 -5.51
CA ALA A 71 0.68 -20.94 -6.78
C ALA A 71 1.01 -19.59 -7.46
N ASP A 72 0.17 -18.59 -7.23
CA ASP A 72 0.27 -17.26 -7.84
C ASP A 72 0.71 -16.20 -6.81
N PRO A 73 1.44 -15.16 -7.26
CA PRO A 73 1.80 -14.05 -6.40
C PRO A 73 0.54 -13.27 -5.98
N VAL A 74 0.57 -12.77 -4.76
CA VAL A 74 -0.55 -12.10 -4.13
C VAL A 74 -0.27 -10.61 -4.00
N GLY A 75 -1.21 -9.77 -4.44
CA GLY A 75 -1.14 -8.31 -4.33
C GLY A 75 -1.51 -7.77 -2.95
N SER A 76 -1.48 -6.45 -2.79
CA SER A 76 -1.70 -5.75 -1.51
C SER A 76 -2.88 -6.26 -0.67
N GLU A 77 -4.02 -6.58 -1.30
CA GLU A 77 -5.20 -7.08 -0.59
C GLU A 77 -5.00 -8.44 0.04
N GLY A 78 -4.53 -9.40 -0.75
CA GLY A 78 -4.30 -10.73 -0.22
C GLY A 78 -3.09 -10.75 0.73
N LEU A 79 -2.13 -9.83 0.59
CA LEU A 79 -1.08 -9.62 1.59
C LEU A 79 -1.67 -9.17 2.92
N LEU A 80 -2.57 -8.19 2.92
CA LEU A 80 -3.23 -7.73 4.14
C LEU A 80 -4.06 -8.85 4.79
N GLN A 81 -4.77 -9.65 3.99
CA GLN A 81 -5.50 -10.82 4.48
C GLN A 81 -4.57 -11.89 5.08
N ALA A 82 -3.45 -12.17 4.42
CA ALA A 82 -2.46 -13.13 4.90
C ALA A 82 -1.79 -12.65 6.21
N MET A 83 -1.47 -11.37 6.32
CA MET A 83 -0.95 -10.77 7.54
C MET A 83 -1.96 -10.86 8.69
N ARG A 84 -3.24 -10.58 8.44
CA ARG A 84 -4.31 -10.77 9.43
C ARG A 84 -4.41 -12.22 9.92
N ALA A 85 -4.39 -13.17 9.00
CA ALA A 85 -4.43 -14.58 9.34
C ALA A 85 -3.21 -15.02 10.17
N ARG A 86 -2.01 -14.52 9.84
CA ARG A 86 -0.79 -14.77 10.63
C ARG A 86 -0.87 -14.15 12.03
N PHE A 87 -1.41 -12.94 12.14
CA PHE A 87 -1.59 -12.26 13.43
C PHE A 87 -2.55 -13.05 14.34
N GLY A 88 -3.69 -13.51 13.80
CA GLY A 88 -4.64 -14.34 14.53
C GLY A 88 -4.00 -15.61 15.10
N LYS A 89 -3.21 -16.33 14.28
CA LYS A 89 -2.47 -17.52 14.73
C LYS A 89 -1.41 -17.20 15.78
N MET A 90 -0.69 -16.09 15.62
CA MET A 90 0.37 -15.69 16.56
C MET A 90 -0.20 -15.34 17.94
N LYS A 91 -1.41 -14.78 18.00
CA LYS A 91 -2.07 -14.47 19.27
C LYS A 91 -2.45 -15.72 20.07
N GLU A 92 -2.74 -16.84 19.39
CA GLU A 92 -2.99 -18.12 20.06
C GLU A 92 -1.71 -18.72 20.68
N ASP A 93 -0.53 -18.20 20.33
CA ASP A 93 0.74 -18.63 20.90
C ASP A 93 0.95 -18.04 22.29
N ARG A 94 1.22 -18.92 23.25
CA ARG A 94 1.51 -18.56 24.65
C ARG A 94 2.73 -17.62 24.75
N ALA A 95 3.70 -17.75 23.85
CA ALA A 95 4.88 -16.89 23.81
C ALA A 95 4.53 -15.42 23.49
N TYR A 96 3.43 -15.16 22.77
CA TYR A 96 2.96 -13.81 22.49
C TYR A 96 2.42 -13.12 23.75
N HIS A 97 1.70 -13.86 24.60
CA HIS A 97 1.12 -13.37 25.86
C HIS A 97 2.16 -13.11 26.96
N GLU A 98 3.32 -13.74 26.89
CA GLU A 98 4.41 -13.56 27.87
C GLU A 98 5.39 -12.44 27.46
N SER A 99 5.13 -11.75 26.33
CA SER A 99 5.98 -10.67 25.82
C SER A 99 5.82 -9.37 26.63
N PRO A 100 6.90 -8.81 27.22
CA PRO A 100 6.84 -7.64 28.10
C PRO A 100 6.41 -6.33 27.42
N GLU A 101 6.30 -6.33 26.09
CA GLU A 101 5.94 -5.15 25.31
C GLU A 101 4.45 -5.11 24.93
N LEU A 102 3.61 -6.09 25.31
CA LEU A 102 2.18 -6.21 24.91
C LEU A 102 1.51 -4.85 24.65
N LEU A 103 1.01 -4.66 23.42
CA LEU A 103 0.09 -3.57 23.14
C LEU A 103 -1.06 -3.64 24.14
N ASP A 104 -1.51 -2.49 24.63
CA ASP A 104 -2.60 -2.41 25.59
C ASP A 104 -3.81 -3.20 25.03
N GLU A 105 -4.58 -3.92 25.87
CA GLU A 105 -5.68 -4.78 25.38
C GLU A 105 -6.66 -4.02 24.47
N LYS A 106 -6.77 -2.71 24.72
CA LYS A 106 -7.51 -1.74 23.93
C LYS A 106 -6.98 -1.55 22.50
N GLU A 107 -5.66 -1.56 22.29
CA GLU A 107 -5.02 -1.45 20.98
C GLU A 107 -5.18 -2.75 20.16
N ASN A 108 -5.07 -3.91 20.82
CA ASN A 108 -5.38 -5.20 20.19
C ASN A 108 -6.84 -5.29 19.76
N GLY A 109 -7.77 -4.79 20.59
CA GLY A 109 -9.20 -4.72 20.23
C GLY A 109 -9.51 -3.85 19.00
N ILE A 110 -8.70 -2.82 18.72
CA ILE A 110 -8.85 -1.98 17.52
C ILE A 110 -8.43 -2.74 16.26
N LEU A 111 -7.36 -3.56 16.31
CA LEU A 111 -6.92 -4.37 15.18
C LEU A 111 -7.90 -5.51 14.85
N GLU A 112 -8.64 -5.98 15.85
CA GLU A 112 -9.55 -7.14 15.76
C GLU A 112 -11.02 -6.79 15.49
N SER A 113 -11.48 -5.61 15.91
CA SER A 113 -12.89 -5.26 15.75
C SER A 113 -13.27 -5.05 14.27
N GLU A 114 -14.52 -5.37 13.90
CA GLU A 114 -15.11 -4.91 12.62
C GLU A 114 -15.09 -3.37 12.52
N ASN A 115 -15.10 -2.68 13.67
CA ASN A 115 -14.84 -1.24 13.79
C ASN A 115 -13.37 -0.85 13.57
N GLY A 116 -12.45 -1.79 13.38
CA GLY A 116 -11.09 -1.64 12.86
C GLY A 116 -10.99 -1.96 11.37
N MET A 117 -11.88 -2.84 10.87
CA MET A 117 -12.07 -3.00 9.42
C MET A 117 -12.62 -1.74 8.76
N VAL A 118 -13.62 -1.08 9.35
CA VAL A 118 -14.21 0.16 8.80
C VAL A 118 -13.17 1.29 8.70
N PRO A 119 -12.26 1.52 9.68
CA PRO A 119 -11.11 2.40 9.54
C PRO A 119 -10.13 1.97 8.47
N ILE A 120 -9.79 0.68 8.34
CA ILE A 120 -8.80 0.24 7.34
C ILE A 120 -9.36 0.32 5.93
N THR A 121 -10.62 -0.08 5.68
CA THR A 121 -11.25 0.09 4.36
C THR A 121 -11.46 1.57 4.04
N TRP A 122 -11.83 2.41 5.00
CA TRP A 122 -11.93 3.85 4.79
C TRP A 122 -10.58 4.53 4.57
N ILE A 123 -9.54 4.14 5.32
CA ILE A 123 -8.15 4.58 5.12
C ILE A 123 -7.69 4.15 3.74
N LYS A 124 -7.94 2.90 3.37
CA LYS A 124 -7.59 2.37 2.05
C LYS A 124 -8.29 3.16 0.95
N GLU A 125 -9.62 3.27 0.98
CA GLU A 125 -10.40 3.91 -0.09
C GLU A 125 -10.19 5.43 -0.14
N THR A 126 -10.04 6.12 1.00
CA THR A 126 -9.97 7.59 1.01
C THR A 126 -8.52 8.09 0.96
N ILE A 127 -7.62 7.48 1.73
CA ILE A 127 -6.23 7.94 1.83
C ILE A 127 -5.39 7.41 0.67
N GLU A 128 -5.58 6.17 0.21
CA GLU A 128 -4.87 5.71 -1.00
C GLU A 128 -5.29 6.53 -2.21
N ASP A 129 -6.60 6.75 -2.40
CA ASP A 129 -7.08 7.57 -3.51
C ASP A 129 -6.58 9.03 -3.37
N ALA A 130 -6.55 9.61 -2.17
CA ALA A 130 -5.97 10.95 -1.97
C ALA A 130 -4.49 11.02 -2.35
N ILE A 131 -3.69 10.07 -1.88
CA ILE A 131 -2.26 10.00 -2.16
C ILE A 131 -2.03 9.72 -3.64
N GLU A 132 -2.77 8.80 -4.25
CA GLU A 132 -2.69 8.45 -5.67
C GLU A 132 -3.02 9.67 -6.55
N PHE A 133 -4.10 10.40 -6.22
CA PHE A 133 -4.45 11.64 -6.91
C PHE A 133 -3.33 12.67 -6.79
N CYS A 134 -2.87 12.95 -5.57
CA CYS A 134 -1.82 13.94 -5.33
C CYS A 134 -0.53 13.56 -6.05
N THR A 135 -0.14 12.29 -6.05
CA THR A 135 1.14 11.85 -6.63
C THR A 135 1.09 11.74 -8.15
N TRP A 136 0.01 11.25 -8.74
CA TRP A 136 -0.04 10.93 -10.17
C TRP A 136 -0.90 11.89 -11.01
N VAL A 137 -1.94 12.47 -10.43
CA VAL A 137 -2.90 13.32 -11.16
C VAL A 137 -2.57 14.80 -10.97
N TYR A 138 -2.33 15.24 -9.74
CA TYR A 138 -2.10 16.65 -9.43
C TYR A 138 -0.80 17.16 -10.07
N PRO A 139 -0.85 18.18 -10.97
CA PRO A 139 0.30 18.52 -11.82
C PRO A 139 1.58 18.91 -11.07
N SER A 140 1.48 19.73 -10.03
CA SER A 140 2.65 20.23 -9.29
C SER A 140 3.37 19.10 -8.56
N CYS A 141 2.63 18.29 -7.80
CA CYS A 141 3.19 17.12 -7.12
C CYS A 141 3.78 16.11 -8.11
N TYR A 142 3.10 15.84 -9.24
CA TYR A 142 3.65 14.92 -10.24
C TYR A 142 4.97 15.42 -10.85
N LYS A 143 5.06 16.72 -11.14
CA LYS A 143 6.24 17.32 -11.78
C LYS A 143 7.41 17.50 -10.81
N GLU A 144 7.13 17.96 -9.59
CA GLU A 144 8.15 18.39 -8.62
C GLU A 144 8.57 17.26 -7.66
N PHE A 145 7.69 16.29 -7.40
CA PHE A 145 7.97 15.20 -6.46
C PHE A 145 7.99 13.82 -7.12
N THR A 146 6.89 13.41 -7.76
CA THR A 146 6.74 12.03 -8.27
C THR A 146 7.71 11.74 -9.40
N THR A 147 7.79 12.60 -10.42
CA THR A 147 8.66 12.37 -11.58
C THR A 147 10.14 12.27 -11.20
N PRO A 148 10.73 13.22 -10.44
CA PRO A 148 12.13 13.12 -10.01
C PRO A 148 12.39 11.87 -9.17
N THR A 149 11.52 11.57 -8.21
CA THR A 149 11.64 10.40 -7.33
C THR A 149 11.64 9.10 -8.13
N MET A 150 10.67 8.93 -9.02
CA MET A 150 10.53 7.72 -9.84
C MET A 150 11.69 7.55 -10.83
N ARG A 151 12.18 8.64 -11.43
CA ARG A 151 13.34 8.60 -12.35
C ARG A 151 14.64 8.20 -11.68
N ARG A 152 14.83 8.56 -10.41
CA ARG A 152 15.97 8.11 -9.59
C ARG A 152 15.89 6.64 -9.21
N SER A 153 14.67 6.11 -9.17
CA SER A 153 14.37 4.81 -8.58
C SER A 153 14.22 3.69 -9.61
N ILE A 154 13.71 4.02 -10.79
CA ILE A 154 13.53 3.08 -11.89
C ILE A 154 14.63 3.33 -12.95
N PRO A 155 15.30 2.28 -13.45
CA PRO A 155 16.30 2.40 -14.50
C PRO A 155 15.75 3.01 -15.79
N PHE A 156 16.61 3.72 -16.52
CA PHE A 156 16.35 4.11 -17.90
C PHE A 156 16.44 2.90 -18.84
N PRO A 157 15.57 2.75 -19.87
CA PRO A 157 14.47 3.64 -20.26
C PRO A 157 13.11 3.32 -19.61
N VAL A 158 13.06 2.31 -18.74
CA VAL A 158 11.83 1.79 -18.12
C VAL A 158 11.06 2.89 -17.39
N ASN A 159 11.78 3.81 -16.73
CA ASN A 159 11.17 4.91 -15.99
C ASN A 159 10.26 5.82 -16.84
N TYR A 160 10.62 6.12 -18.10
CA TYR A 160 9.82 6.98 -18.98
C TYR A 160 8.52 6.29 -19.40
N ILE A 161 8.62 5.02 -19.77
CA ILE A 161 7.48 4.22 -20.22
C ILE A 161 6.51 4.07 -19.05
N TYR A 162 7.02 3.63 -17.89
CA TYR A 162 6.22 3.43 -16.68
C TYR A 162 5.54 4.71 -16.21
N LEU A 163 6.29 5.82 -16.08
CA LEU A 163 5.73 7.09 -15.64
C LEU A 163 4.58 7.58 -16.52
N ARG A 164 4.69 7.37 -17.83
CA ARG A 164 3.66 7.77 -18.80
C ARG A 164 2.45 6.84 -18.73
N SER A 165 2.66 5.53 -18.79
CA SER A 165 1.57 4.55 -18.81
C SER A 165 0.79 4.57 -17.50
N HIS A 166 1.48 4.56 -16.36
CA HIS A 166 0.84 4.51 -15.05
C HIS A 166 0.10 5.81 -14.72
N ARG A 167 0.66 6.97 -15.10
CA ARG A 167 -0.08 8.23 -14.99
C ARG A 167 -1.35 8.22 -15.82
N ALA A 168 -1.30 7.71 -17.05
CA ALA A 168 -2.46 7.65 -17.93
C ALA A 168 -3.55 6.71 -17.37
N GLU A 169 -3.15 5.56 -16.85
CA GLU A 169 -4.02 4.58 -16.17
C GLU A 169 -4.73 5.23 -14.98
N ILE A 170 -4.00 5.86 -14.07
CA ILE A 170 -4.58 6.53 -12.90
C ILE A 170 -5.48 7.69 -13.34
N ALA A 171 -5.02 8.56 -14.24
CA ALA A 171 -5.85 9.67 -14.72
C ALA A 171 -7.16 9.19 -15.36
N HIS A 172 -7.14 8.03 -16.03
CA HIS A 172 -8.33 7.39 -16.58
C HIS A 172 -9.26 6.86 -15.48
N LYS A 173 -8.73 6.15 -14.46
CA LYS A 173 -9.47 5.70 -13.26
C LYS A 173 -10.22 6.88 -12.60
N TRP A 174 -9.56 8.03 -12.49
CA TRP A 174 -10.13 9.26 -11.90
C TRP A 174 -11.15 9.98 -12.79
N LYS A 175 -11.11 9.74 -14.11
CA LYS A 175 -12.09 10.26 -15.08
C LYS A 175 -13.35 9.37 -15.14
N GLN A 176 -13.24 8.07 -14.92
CA GLN A 176 -14.38 7.16 -14.93
C GLN A 176 -15.25 7.28 -13.67
N SER A 177 -14.64 7.51 -12.50
CA SER A 177 -15.34 7.69 -11.22
C SER A 177 -16.28 8.90 -11.15
N THR A 178 -16.24 9.82 -12.12
CA THR A 178 -17.20 10.92 -12.20
C THR A 178 -18.54 10.51 -12.79
N ASN A 179 -18.60 9.36 -13.48
CA ASN A 179 -19.77 8.97 -14.27
C ASN A 179 -20.59 7.84 -13.62
N GLU A 180 -20.06 7.19 -12.59
CA GLU A 180 -20.73 6.09 -11.90
C GLU A 180 -21.35 6.58 -10.58
N GLU A 181 -22.67 6.46 -10.47
CA GLU A 181 -23.45 6.64 -9.23
C GLU A 181 -23.70 5.26 -8.63
N GLY A 182 -22.96 4.89 -7.58
CA GLY A 182 -23.22 3.64 -6.84
C GLY A 182 -22.02 2.98 -6.17
N ASP A 183 -20.78 3.37 -6.52
CA ASP A 183 -19.57 2.76 -5.95
C ASP A 183 -19.05 3.58 -4.75
N SER A 184 -18.78 2.90 -3.62
CA SER A 184 -18.21 3.53 -2.41
C SER A 184 -16.84 4.15 -2.70
N SER A 185 -16.04 3.52 -3.57
CA SER A 185 -14.78 4.10 -4.04
C SER A 185 -14.98 5.36 -4.89
N ALA A 186 -16.08 5.46 -5.65
CA ALA A 186 -16.39 6.67 -6.41
C ALA A 186 -16.72 7.85 -5.47
N ASN A 187 -17.31 7.59 -4.31
CA ASN A 187 -17.54 8.62 -3.29
C ASN A 187 -16.23 9.13 -2.66
N GLY A 188 -15.29 8.26 -2.30
CA GLY A 188 -13.95 8.67 -1.81
C GLY A 188 -13.23 9.57 -2.81
N ARG A 189 -13.20 9.19 -4.09
CA ARG A 189 -12.62 9.99 -5.18
C ARG A 189 -13.33 11.32 -5.39
N ARG A 190 -14.67 11.37 -5.28
CA ARG A 190 -15.43 12.63 -5.33
C ARG A 190 -15.06 13.56 -4.17
N ILE A 191 -14.90 13.03 -2.95
CA ILE A 191 -14.47 13.81 -1.77
C ILE A 191 -13.07 14.37 -1.99
N VAL A 192 -12.10 13.53 -2.35
CA VAL A 192 -10.72 13.95 -2.62
C VAL A 192 -10.71 15.03 -3.70
N LYS A 193 -11.44 14.84 -4.80
CA LYS A 193 -11.50 15.82 -5.88
C LYS A 193 -12.12 17.15 -5.43
N ARG A 194 -13.19 17.12 -4.63
CA ARG A 194 -13.81 18.35 -4.07
C ARG A 194 -12.90 19.03 -3.06
N VAL A 195 -12.20 18.29 -2.22
CA VAL A 195 -11.29 18.86 -1.21
C VAL A 195 -10.00 19.36 -1.86
N VAL A 196 -9.42 18.65 -2.82
CA VAL A 196 -8.14 19.05 -3.43
C VAL A 196 -8.34 20.10 -4.53
N LEU A 197 -9.39 19.99 -5.35
CA LEU A 197 -9.69 20.97 -6.41
C LEU A 197 -10.60 22.11 -5.94
N GLY A 198 -11.41 21.93 -4.89
CA GLY A 198 -12.30 22.98 -4.36
C GLY A 198 -11.56 24.13 -3.69
N PHE A 199 -10.33 23.91 -3.21
CA PHE A 199 -9.43 24.99 -2.78
C PHE A 199 -8.89 25.82 -3.96
N SER A 200 -9.15 25.42 -5.22
CA SER A 200 -8.75 26.16 -6.41
C SER A 200 -9.83 27.07 -6.99
N LEU A 201 -11.06 27.10 -6.43
CA LEU A 201 -12.15 27.96 -6.88
C LEU A 201 -12.48 29.12 -5.92
N SER A 202 -11.60 29.36 -4.94
CA SER A 202 -11.64 30.53 -4.07
C SER A 202 -10.41 31.41 -4.32
N LYS A 203 -10.29 31.92 -5.55
CA LYS A 203 -9.50 33.10 -5.89
C LYS A 203 -10.22 33.90 -6.97
#